data_AF-A0A2S3R277-F1
#
_entry.id   AF-A0A2S3R277-F1
#
_cell.length_a   1.000
_cell.length_b   1.000
_cell.length_c   1.000
_cell.angle_alpha   90.00
_cell.angle_beta   90.00
_cell.angle_gamma   90.00
#
_symmetry.space_group_name_H-M   'P 1'
#
loop_
_entity.id
_entity.type
_entity.pdbx_description
1 polymer ?
#
loop_
_entity_poly.entity_id
_entity_poly.type
_entity_poly.pdbx_seq_one_letter_code
_entity_poly.pdbx_strand_id
1 'polypeptide(L)'
;MTEKLERDQVRAILKKAGITVESVTNDDLKKLRRIISKHLRRSGIYHGTAKLRRARNDLKYMEMTTEQWDRREAVSFNRDGFIGVAGWADDNNVQPLLSALVEWSEWMSEKLARAA
;
A
#
# COMPACT_ATOMS: atom_id res chain seq x y z
N MET A 1 20.29 10.83 5.64
CA MET A 1 19.09 10.86 4.80
C MET A 1 18.66 9.42 4.60
N THR A 2 17.44 9.04 4.98
CA THR A 2 16.92 7.71 4.64
C THR A 2 16.70 7.68 3.13
N GLU A 3 17.22 6.65 2.48
CA GLU A 3 17.07 6.45 1.03
C GLU A 3 15.58 6.37 0.66
N LYS A 4 15.19 7.02 -0.44
CA LYS A 4 13.82 6.98 -0.94
C LYS A 4 13.57 5.65 -1.64
N LEU A 5 12.38 5.10 -1.40
CA LEU A 5 11.93 3.90 -2.10
C LEU A 5 11.36 4.28 -3.47
N GLU A 6 11.67 3.47 -4.48
CA GLU A 6 11.04 3.55 -5.80
C GLU A 6 9.90 2.55 -5.94
N ARG A 7 8.87 2.92 -6.72
CA ARG A 7 7.69 2.06 -6.92
C ARG A 7 8.05 0.70 -7.50
N ASP A 8 8.96 0.68 -8.48
CA ASP A 8 9.37 -0.57 -9.14
C ASP A 8 10.21 -1.47 -8.22
N GLN A 9 11.02 -0.88 -7.35
CA GLN A 9 11.73 -1.63 -6.30
C GLN A 9 10.72 -2.29 -5.34
N VAL A 10 9.71 -1.54 -4.88
CA VAL A 10 8.67 -2.10 -4.00
C VAL A 10 7.85 -3.17 -4.71
N ARG A 11 7.48 -3.00 -5.98
CA ARG A 11 6.81 -4.05 -6.76
C ARG A 11 7.66 -5.31 -6.87
N ALA A 12 8.97 -5.17 -7.08
CA ALA A 12 9.89 -6.31 -7.11
C ALA A 12 9.94 -7.05 -5.76
N ILE A 13 9.92 -6.31 -4.64
CA ILE A 13 9.84 -6.89 -3.29
C ILE A 13 8.53 -7.68 -3.12
N LEU A 14 7.38 -7.08 -3.47
CA LEU A 14 6.07 -7.73 -3.38
C LEU A 14 6.02 -9.01 -4.23
N LYS A 15 6.56 -8.96 -5.45
CA LYS A 15 6.64 -10.12 -6.34
C LYS A 15 7.52 -11.22 -5.74
N LYS A 16 8.68 -10.88 -5.18
CA LYS A 16 9.58 -11.85 -4.52
C LYS A 16 8.93 -12.50 -3.30
N ALA A 17 8.08 -11.77 -2.58
CA ALA A 17 7.30 -12.28 -1.46
C ALA A 17 6.12 -13.19 -1.88
N GLY A 18 5.88 -13.41 -3.18
CA GLY A 18 4.75 -14.21 -3.66
C GLY A 18 3.40 -13.50 -3.54
N ILE A 19 3.41 -12.17 -3.38
CA ILE A 19 2.19 -11.37 -3.24
C ILE A 19 1.64 -11.06 -4.63
N THR A 20 0.46 -11.60 -4.90
CA THR A 20 -0.29 -11.44 -6.15
C THR A 20 -1.75 -11.18 -5.83
N VAL A 21 -2.54 -10.84 -6.84
CA VAL A 21 -3.98 -10.64 -6.71
C VAL A 21 -4.68 -11.88 -6.15
N GLU A 22 -4.14 -13.06 -6.39
CA GLU A 22 -4.77 -14.32 -5.98
C GLU A 22 -4.22 -14.88 -4.66
N SER A 23 -3.03 -14.46 -4.23
CA SER A 23 -2.51 -14.85 -2.92
C SER A 23 -3.00 -13.97 -1.78
N VAL A 24 -3.55 -12.77 -2.07
CA VAL A 24 -4.05 -11.84 -1.04
C VAL A 24 -5.50 -12.12 -0.67
N THR A 25 -5.75 -12.30 0.63
CA THR A 25 -7.10 -12.44 1.19
C THR A 25 -7.65 -11.09 1.68
N ASN A 26 -8.95 -11.04 1.96
CA ASN A 26 -9.56 -9.84 2.57
C ASN A 26 -8.95 -9.46 3.92
N ASP A 27 -8.50 -10.42 4.72
CA ASP A 27 -7.87 -10.13 6.01
C ASP A 27 -6.45 -9.59 5.86
N ASP A 28 -5.73 -10.04 4.83
CA ASP A 28 -4.43 -9.47 4.46
C ASP A 28 -4.57 -8.01 4.03
N LEU A 29 -5.60 -7.71 3.24
CA LEU A 29 -5.92 -6.36 2.80
C LEU A 29 -6.36 -5.47 3.96
N LYS A 30 -7.12 -5.99 4.95
CA LYS A 30 -7.41 -5.27 6.20
C LYS A 30 -6.14 -4.95 6.97
N LYS A 31 -5.18 -5.88 7.04
CA LYS A 31 -3.88 -5.65 7.69
C LYS A 31 -3.08 -4.59 6.95
N LEU A 32 -2.98 -4.65 5.62
CA LEU A 32 -2.34 -3.64 4.78
C LEU A 32 -2.94 -2.25 5.03
N ARG A 33 -4.28 -2.13 5.06
CA ARG A 33 -4.97 -0.86 5.34
C ARG A 33 -4.59 -0.26 6.70
N ARG A 34 -4.42 -1.10 7.73
CA ARG A 34 -3.97 -0.65 9.05
C ARG A 34 -2.53 -0.13 9.01
N ILE A 35 -1.64 -0.85 8.31
CA ILE A 35 -0.23 -0.46 8.14
C ILE A 35 -0.14 0.86 7.38
N ILE A 36 -0.83 1.00 6.24
CA ILE A 36 -0.89 2.25 5.48
C ILE A 36 -1.40 3.40 6.36
N SER A 37 -2.48 3.19 7.12
CA SER A 37 -3.03 4.24 7.99
C SER A 37 -2.03 4.72 9.06
N LYS A 38 -1.20 3.81 9.59
CA LYS A 38 -0.13 4.13 10.54
C LYS A 38 0.97 4.97 9.87
N HIS A 39 1.42 4.58 8.68
CA HIS A 39 2.46 5.30 7.93
C HIS A 39 2.00 6.69 7.47
N LEU A 40 0.77 6.81 6.94
CA LEU A 40 0.20 8.10 6.56
C LEU A 40 0.14 9.07 7.75
N ARG A 41 -0.37 8.60 8.90
CA ARG A 41 -0.41 9.42 10.13
C ARG A 41 0.97 9.87 10.59
N ARG A 42 1.96 8.98 10.56
CA ARG A 42 3.34 9.28 10.97
C ARG A 42 4.04 10.25 10.01
N SER A 43 3.71 10.18 8.72
CA SER A 43 4.39 10.98 7.69
C SER A 43 4.06 12.47 7.75
N GLY A 44 2.88 12.84 8.24
CA GLY A 44 2.44 14.25 8.28
C GLY A 44 2.18 14.88 6.90
N ILE A 45 2.18 14.11 5.81
CA ILE A 45 1.93 14.64 4.46
C ILE A 45 0.55 15.29 4.37
N TYR A 46 0.42 16.31 3.53
CA TYR A 46 -0.80 17.12 3.40
C TYR A 46 -1.29 17.64 4.75
N HIS A 47 -0.39 18.27 5.51
CA HIS A 47 -0.66 18.78 6.87
C HIS A 47 -1.23 17.72 7.83
N GLY A 48 -0.84 16.45 7.66
CA GLY A 48 -1.31 15.33 8.47
C GLY A 48 -2.74 14.86 8.17
N THR A 49 -3.35 15.34 7.08
CA THR A 49 -4.75 15.02 6.74
C THR A 49 -4.92 13.79 5.84
N ALA A 50 -3.81 13.28 5.29
CA ALA A 50 -3.83 12.11 4.43
C ALA A 50 -4.35 10.86 5.16
N LYS A 51 -5.38 10.23 4.60
CA LYS A 51 -5.98 9.01 5.16
C LYS A 51 -6.58 8.14 4.07
N LEU A 52 -6.62 6.83 4.31
CA LEU A 52 -7.41 5.92 3.48
C LEU A 52 -8.91 6.21 3.68
N ARG A 53 -9.66 6.21 2.58
CA ARG A 53 -11.12 6.25 2.61
C ARG A 53 -11.68 4.94 3.17
N ARG A 54 -12.95 4.97 3.59
CA ARG A 54 -13.67 3.77 4.00
C ARG A 54 -13.59 2.71 2.90
N ALA A 55 -13.33 1.47 3.31
CA ALA A 55 -13.30 0.33 2.42
C ALA A 55 -14.61 0.19 1.64
N ARG A 56 -14.50 -0.06 0.34
CA ARG A 56 -15.61 -0.54 -0.49
C ARG A 56 -15.76 -2.06 -0.31
N ASN A 57 -16.72 -2.67 -1.01
CA ASN A 57 -16.85 -4.13 -1.05
C ASN A 57 -15.61 -4.79 -1.64
N ASP A 58 -14.99 -4.14 -2.63
CA ASP A 58 -13.69 -4.55 -3.15
C ASP A 58 -12.55 -3.93 -2.33
N LEU A 59 -11.84 -4.78 -1.59
CA LEU A 59 -10.68 -4.39 -0.79
C LEU A 59 -9.38 -4.30 -1.61
N LYS A 60 -9.38 -4.83 -2.84
CA LYS A 60 -8.22 -4.80 -3.75
C LYS A 60 -8.00 -3.40 -4.35
N TYR A 61 -8.95 -2.48 -4.20
CA TYR A 61 -8.82 -1.09 -4.60
C TYR A 61 -8.95 -0.15 -3.40
N MET A 62 -7.84 0.48 -3.01
CA MET A 62 -7.78 1.39 -1.87
C MET A 62 -7.68 2.83 -2.35
N GLU A 63 -8.53 3.69 -1.81
CA GLU A 63 -8.53 5.13 -2.11
C GLU A 63 -7.98 5.93 -0.92
N MET A 64 -7.27 7.01 -1.21
CA MET A 64 -6.83 8.03 -0.26
C MET A 64 -7.65 9.31 -0.42
N THR A 65 -7.66 10.12 0.63
CA THR A 65 -8.26 11.46 0.67
C THR A 65 -7.40 12.36 1.58
N THR A 66 -7.48 13.67 1.36
CA THR A 66 -6.84 14.73 2.16
C THR A 66 -7.83 15.88 2.38
N GLU A 67 -7.38 16.96 3.03
CA GLU A 67 -8.16 18.20 3.07
C GLU A 67 -8.30 18.89 1.70
N GLN A 68 -7.39 18.62 0.75
CA GLN A 68 -7.30 19.32 -0.53
C GLN A 68 -8.03 18.59 -1.67
N TRP A 69 -8.21 17.28 -1.56
CA TRP A 69 -8.79 16.44 -2.61
C TRP A 69 -9.35 15.12 -2.04
N ASP A 70 -10.30 14.52 -2.75
CA ASP A 70 -10.90 13.23 -2.39
C ASP A 70 -10.69 12.17 -3.50
N ARG A 71 -10.77 10.89 -3.10
CA ARG A 71 -10.83 9.71 -4.00
C ARG A 71 -9.68 9.58 -5.01
N ARG A 72 -8.44 9.66 -4.56
CA ARG A 72 -7.30 9.24 -5.41
C ARG A 72 -6.87 7.82 -5.09
N GLU A 73 -6.42 7.07 -6.10
CA GLU A 73 -5.90 5.71 -5.89
C GLU A 73 -4.71 5.73 -4.92
N ALA A 74 -4.76 4.93 -3.87
CA ALA A 74 -3.63 4.71 -2.97
C ALA A 74 -2.86 3.45 -3.40
N VAL A 75 -3.54 2.31 -3.41
CA VAL A 75 -3.00 1.01 -3.82
C VAL A 75 -4.10 0.22 -4.53
N SER A 76 -3.76 -0.41 -5.65
CA SER A 76 -4.66 -1.30 -6.41
C SER A 76 -3.98 -2.63 -6.74
N PHE A 77 -4.72 -3.73 -6.61
CA PHE A 77 -4.31 -5.07 -7.05
C PHE A 77 -5.09 -5.42 -8.31
N ASN A 78 -4.49 -5.19 -9.48
CA ASN A 78 -5.15 -5.32 -10.78
C ASN A 78 -5.12 -6.75 -11.30
N ARG A 79 -6.14 -7.16 -12.06
CA ARG A 79 -6.32 -8.54 -12.54
C ARG A 79 -5.19 -9.06 -13.42
N ASP A 80 -4.44 -8.16 -14.06
CA ASP A 80 -3.23 -8.47 -14.85
C ASP A 80 -2.00 -8.75 -13.98
N GLY A 81 -2.13 -8.71 -12.65
CA GLY A 81 -1.05 -8.88 -11.69
C GLY A 81 -0.32 -7.57 -11.35
N PHE A 82 -0.68 -6.45 -11.98
CA PHE A 82 -0.04 -5.17 -11.69
C PHE A 82 -0.52 -4.60 -10.35
N ILE A 83 0.43 -4.19 -9.51
CA ILE A 83 0.13 -3.48 -8.26
C ILE A 83 0.34 -1.98 -8.49
N GLY A 84 -0.76 -1.23 -8.53
CA GLY A 84 -0.77 0.23 -8.61
C GLY A 84 -0.44 0.85 -7.26
N VAL A 85 0.40 1.88 -7.25
CA VAL A 85 0.77 2.62 -6.03
C VAL A 85 0.80 4.11 -6.33
N ALA A 86 -0.28 4.81 -5.95
CA ALA A 86 -0.47 6.25 -6.08
C ALA A 86 0.27 6.88 -7.27
N GLY A 87 -0.13 6.49 -8.49
CA GLY A 87 0.54 6.92 -9.72
C GLY A 87 0.53 8.44 -9.96
N TRP A 88 -0.30 9.17 -9.23
CA TRP A 88 -0.44 10.63 -9.27
C TRP A 88 0.47 11.36 -8.29
N ALA A 89 1.10 10.67 -7.33
CA ALA A 89 1.89 11.29 -6.27
C ALA A 89 3.36 11.46 -6.71
N ASP A 90 4.01 12.53 -6.26
CA ASP A 90 5.46 12.68 -6.41
C ASP A 90 6.24 11.71 -5.51
N ASP A 91 7.56 11.70 -5.66
CA ASP A 91 8.47 10.78 -4.98
C ASP A 91 8.61 11.04 -3.48
N ASN A 92 8.09 12.16 -2.95
CA ASN A 92 8.01 12.40 -1.51
C ASN A 92 6.67 11.89 -0.96
N ASN A 93 5.57 12.25 -1.61
CA ASN A 93 4.22 11.98 -1.12
C ASN A 93 3.82 10.51 -1.25
N VAL A 94 4.49 9.73 -2.10
CA VAL A 94 4.27 8.29 -2.21
C VAL A 94 4.99 7.47 -1.12
N GLN A 95 6.02 8.02 -0.48
CA GLN A 95 6.88 7.28 0.46
C GLN A 95 6.12 6.56 1.59
N PRO A 96 5.12 7.14 2.29
CA PRO A 96 4.40 6.40 3.33
C PRO A 96 3.65 5.17 2.80
N LEU A 97 3.22 5.18 1.53
CA LEU A 97 2.59 4.01 0.91
C LEU A 97 3.64 2.94 0.58
N LEU A 98 4.80 3.35 0.08
CA LEU A 98 5.90 2.44 -0.24
C LEU A 98 6.47 1.77 1.02
N SER A 99 6.74 2.55 2.07
CA SER A 99 7.19 2.02 3.36
C SER A 99 6.16 1.07 3.98
N ALA A 100 4.87 1.38 3.86
CA ALA A 100 3.81 0.50 4.33
C ALA A 100 3.75 -0.83 3.56
N LEU A 101 3.95 -0.81 2.24
CA LEU A 101 3.98 -2.02 1.41
C LEU A 101 5.20 -2.89 1.72
N VAL A 102 6.36 -2.29 1.99
CA VAL A 102 7.56 -3.03 2.43
C VAL A 102 7.31 -3.71 3.79
N GLU A 103 6.84 -2.97 4.80
CA GLU A 103 6.51 -3.55 6.13
C GLU A 103 5.46 -4.67 6.00
N TRP A 104 4.45 -4.47 5.14
CA TRP A 104 3.44 -5.49 4.92
C TRP A 104 3.99 -6.71 4.17
N SER A 105 4.96 -6.54 3.27
CA SER A 105 5.58 -7.63 2.52
C SER A 105 6.37 -8.59 3.41
N GLU A 106 7.04 -8.08 4.44
CA GLU A 106 7.75 -8.87 5.44
C GLU A 106 6.76 -9.76 6.19
N TRP A 107 5.66 -9.17 6.68
CA TRP A 107 4.59 -9.91 7.35
C TRP A 107 3.94 -10.97 6.45
N MET A 108 3.67 -10.63 5.20
CA MET A 108 3.11 -11.55 4.21
C MET A 108 4.06 -12.72 3.93
N SER A 109 5.36 -12.45 3.81
CA SER A 109 6.37 -13.48 3.54
C SER A 109 6.39 -14.54 4.65
N GLU A 110 6.38 -14.12 5.92
CA GLU A 110 6.31 -15.05 7.05
C GLU A 110 4.97 -15.81 7.10
N LYS A 111 3.86 -15.16 6.73
CA LYS A 111 2.54 -15.79 6.70
C LYS A 111 2.51 -16.89 5.63
N LEU A 112 2.97 -16.57 4.42
CA LEU A 112 2.98 -17.50 3.29
C LEU A 112 3.93 -18.67 3.54
N ALA A 113 5.10 -18.43 4.13
CA ALA A 113 6.04 -19.49 4.53
C ALA A 113 5.47 -20.46 5.57
N ARG A 114 4.54 -20.01 6.43
CA ARG A 114 3.85 -20.86 7.42
C ARG A 114 2.69 -21.65 6.83
N ALA A 115 2.23 -21.29 5.64
CA ALA A 115 1.11 -21.95 4.96
C ALA A 115 1.56 -22.94 3.89
N ALA A 116 2.86 -22.97 3.58
CA ALA A 116 3.51 -23.93 2.68
C ALA A 116 3.97 -25.18 3.46
#